data_AF-A0A067KBV0-F1
#
_entry.id   AF-A0A067KBV0-F1
#
_cell.length_a   1.000
_cell.length_b   1.000
_cell.length_c   1.000
_cell.angle_alpha   90.00
_cell.angle_beta   90.00
_cell.angle_gamma   90.00
#
_symmetry.space_group_name_H-M   'P 1'
#
loop_
_entity.id
_entity.type
_entity.pdbx_description
1 polymer ?
#
loop_
_entity_poly.entity_id
_entity_poly.type
_entity_poly.pdbx_seq_one_letter_code
_entity_poly.pdbx_strand_id
1 'polypeptide(L)'
;MSRPGDWNCRSCQHLNFQRRDSCQRCGEPRPGERGDHYVRPGGPSFGFTGPDVRPGDWYCSFGNCGAHNFASRSNCFKCGASKDDSSAGFDPDMSRMRGFGFGSGSTSRSGWKSGDWICTRSGCNEHNFASRTECYRCNAPRESSASKTSY
;
A
#
# COMPACT_ATOMS: atom_id res chain seq x y z
N MET A 1 -23.11 -21.44 12.69
CA MET A 1 -23.21 -22.42 11.58
C MET A 1 -21.87 -22.46 10.87
N SER A 2 -21.33 -23.65 10.56
CA SER A 2 -20.14 -23.78 9.73
C SER A 2 -20.49 -23.47 8.27
N ARG A 3 -19.71 -22.60 7.62
CA ARG A 3 -19.87 -22.30 6.20
C ARG A 3 -19.11 -23.35 5.38
N PRO A 4 -19.52 -23.61 4.12
CA PRO A 4 -18.73 -24.44 3.22
C PRO A 4 -17.30 -23.88 3.12
N GLY A 5 -16.30 -24.73 3.40
CA GLY A 5 -14.88 -24.35 3.39
C GLY A 5 -14.27 -24.06 4.77
N ASP A 6 -15.08 -23.87 5.81
CA ASP A 6 -14.57 -23.83 7.19
C ASP A 6 -14.02 -25.22 7.57
N TRP A 7 -12.91 -25.25 8.30
CA TRP A 7 -12.21 -26.49 8.65
C TRP A 7 -12.01 -26.62 10.15
N ASN A 8 -12.22 -27.82 10.69
CA ASN A 8 -11.95 -28.13 12.08
C ASN A 8 -10.50 -28.56 12.25
N CYS A 9 -9.83 -27.96 13.22
CA CYS A 9 -8.45 -28.32 13.56
C CYS A 9 -8.35 -29.75 14.07
N ARG A 10 -7.45 -30.58 13.53
CA ARG A 10 -7.24 -31.96 14.00
C ARG A 10 -6.63 -32.04 15.40
N SER A 11 -5.83 -31.05 15.80
CA SER A 11 -5.19 -31.01 17.12
C SER A 11 -6.16 -30.61 18.25
N CYS A 12 -6.92 -29.51 18.08
CA CYS A 12 -7.76 -28.96 19.15
C CYS A 12 -9.26 -28.85 18.82
N GLN A 13 -9.70 -29.40 17.69
CA GLN A 13 -11.09 -29.39 17.18
C GLN A 13 -11.74 -28.01 16.99
N HIS A 14 -10.98 -26.93 17.13
CA HIS A 14 -11.47 -25.57 16.91
C HIS A 14 -11.86 -25.38 15.43
N LEU A 15 -13.04 -24.78 15.20
CA LEU A 15 -13.49 -24.41 13.86
C LEU A 15 -12.71 -23.18 13.39
N ASN A 16 -12.06 -23.29 12.23
CA ASN A 16 -11.33 -22.22 11.60
C ASN A 16 -12.01 -21.84 10.29
N PHE A 17 -12.00 -20.55 9.98
CA PHE A 17 -12.53 -20.06 8.71
C PHE A 17 -11.66 -20.50 7.54
N GLN A 18 -12.29 -20.74 6.38
CA GLN A 18 -11.62 -21.19 5.15
C GLN A 18 -10.33 -20.43 4.80
N ARG A 19 -10.31 -19.10 5.01
CA ARG A 19 -9.18 -18.21 4.71
C ARG A 19 -7.93 -18.42 5.56
N ARG A 20 -7.97 -19.30 6.56
CA ARG A 20 -6.86 -19.52 7.49
C ARG A 20 -6.12 -20.80 7.13
N ASP A 21 -4.82 -20.66 6.95
CA ASP A 21 -3.90 -21.79 6.73
C ASP A 21 -3.40 -22.42 8.05
N SER A 22 -3.71 -21.79 9.19
CA SER A 22 -3.34 -22.27 10.52
C SER A 22 -4.47 -22.07 11.54
N CYS A 23 -4.48 -22.93 12.56
CA CYS A 23 -5.51 -22.91 13.58
C CYS A 23 -5.41 -21.67 14.46
N GLN A 24 -6.53 -20.97 14.69
CA GLN A 24 -6.57 -19.80 15.56
C GLN A 24 -6.22 -20.07 17.03
N ARG A 25 -6.40 -21.31 17.48
CA ARG A 25 -6.22 -21.67 18.88
C ARG A 25 -4.84 -22.25 19.16
N CYS A 26 -4.35 -23.15 18.32
CA CYS A 26 -3.09 -23.87 18.56
C CYS A 26 -2.02 -23.67 17.47
N GLY A 27 -2.32 -22.95 16.39
CA GLY A 27 -1.37 -22.71 15.30
C GLY A 27 -1.16 -23.89 14.35
N GLU A 28 -1.77 -25.04 14.60
CA GLU A 28 -1.66 -26.23 13.74
C GLU A 28 -2.03 -25.92 12.28
N PRO A 29 -1.24 -26.33 11.29
CA PRO A 29 -1.55 -26.05 9.88
C PRO A 29 -2.82 -26.78 9.43
N ARG A 30 -3.50 -26.20 8.44
CA ARG A 30 -4.72 -26.75 7.84
C ARG A 30 -4.47 -28.16 7.30
N PRO A 31 -5.26 -29.16 7.71
CA PRO A 31 -5.24 -30.49 7.13
C PRO A 31 -5.70 -30.50 5.66
N GLY A 32 -4.80 -30.82 4.74
CA GLY A 32 -5.19 -31.37 3.43
C GLY A 32 -5.31 -30.41 2.25
N GLU A 33 -4.20 -29.79 1.86
CA GLU A 33 -3.89 -29.52 0.45
C GLU A 33 -2.48 -30.06 0.15
N ARG A 34 -2.37 -31.39 0.06
CA ARG A 34 -1.36 -32.04 -0.78
C ARG A 34 -2.10 -32.50 -2.03
N GLY A 35 -2.15 -31.63 -3.03
CA GLY A 35 -2.26 -32.07 -4.42
C GLY A 35 -0.87 -32.40 -4.91
N ASP A 36 -0.46 -33.66 -4.80
CA ASP A 36 0.70 -34.21 -5.50
C ASP A 36 0.41 -34.26 -7.01
N HIS A 37 1.38 -33.81 -7.84
CA HIS A 37 1.68 -34.05 -9.27
C HIS A 37 2.25 -32.73 -9.85
N TYR A 38 3.55 -32.46 -9.97
CA TYR A 38 4.71 -33.33 -10.21
C TYR A 38 5.97 -32.76 -9.52
N VAL A 39 6.77 -33.64 -8.93
CA VAL A 39 8.13 -33.32 -8.45
C VAL A 39 9.00 -32.92 -9.64
N ARG A 40 9.58 -31.71 -9.61
CA ARG A 40 10.87 -31.44 -10.27
C ARG A 40 11.94 -31.30 -9.19
N PRO A 41 12.99 -32.14 -9.19
CA PRO A 41 14.00 -32.19 -8.15
C PRO A 41 15.11 -31.18 -8.40
N GLY A 42 15.54 -30.48 -7.35
CA GLY A 42 16.63 -29.51 -7.36
C GLY A 42 16.13 -28.06 -7.39
N GLY A 43 16.33 -27.32 -6.28
CA GLY A 43 16.09 -25.86 -6.22
C GLY A 43 17.06 -25.09 -7.13
N PRO A 44 17.23 -23.75 -7.02
CA PRO A 44 16.43 -22.70 -6.36
C PRO A 44 15.70 -21.83 -7.42
N SER A 45 14.58 -21.16 -7.10
CA SER A 45 14.15 -19.92 -7.79
C SER A 45 12.78 -19.44 -7.30
N PHE A 46 12.83 -18.35 -6.52
CA PHE A 46 12.04 -17.14 -6.72
C PHE A 46 10.95 -17.26 -7.81
N GLY A 47 9.73 -17.57 -7.39
CA GLY A 47 8.54 -17.47 -8.23
C GLY A 47 8.20 -16.00 -8.49
N PHE A 48 8.90 -15.42 -9.46
CA PHE A 48 8.46 -14.26 -10.24
C PHE A 48 7.17 -14.64 -11.00
N THR A 49 6.02 -14.57 -10.35
CA THR A 49 4.85 -14.01 -11.02
C THR A 49 4.98 -12.51 -10.81
N GLY A 50 5.23 -11.77 -11.91
CA GLY A 50 5.64 -10.37 -11.92
C GLY A 50 4.99 -9.53 -10.82
N PRO A 51 5.77 -8.68 -10.14
CA PRO A 51 5.38 -8.21 -8.84
C PRO A 51 4.13 -7.33 -8.95
N ASP A 52 3.17 -7.51 -8.05
CA ASP A 52 2.14 -6.50 -7.76
C ASP A 52 2.74 -5.20 -7.15
N VAL A 53 4.00 -4.89 -7.47
CA VAL A 53 4.75 -3.69 -7.11
C VAL A 53 4.38 -2.63 -8.13
N ARG A 54 3.67 -1.62 -7.67
CA ARG A 54 3.24 -0.52 -8.53
C ARG A 54 4.46 0.33 -8.91
N PRO A 55 4.42 1.05 -10.05
CA PRO A 55 5.44 2.02 -10.37
C PRO A 55 5.68 2.99 -9.19
N GLY A 56 6.93 3.05 -8.72
CA GLY A 56 7.36 3.90 -7.62
C GLY A 56 7.43 3.21 -6.24
N ASP A 57 6.82 2.04 -6.09
CA ASP A 57 7.01 1.20 -4.91
C ASP A 57 8.47 0.72 -4.85
N TRP A 58 9.02 0.56 -3.64
CA TRP A 58 10.45 0.29 -3.43
C TRP A 58 10.67 -0.76 -2.34
N TYR A 59 11.74 -1.53 -2.48
CA TYR A 59 12.15 -2.50 -1.46
C TYR A 59 13.22 -1.90 -0.55
N CYS A 60 13.09 -2.14 0.75
CA CYS A 60 14.09 -1.69 1.70
C CYS A 60 15.37 -2.54 1.61
N SER A 61 16.46 -1.90 1.20
CA SER A 61 17.80 -2.52 1.09
C SER A 61 18.61 -2.45 2.39
N PHE A 62 18.11 -1.81 3.44
CA PHE A 62 18.87 -1.64 4.68
C PHE A 62 19.01 -2.96 5.46
N GLY A 63 20.25 -3.42 5.68
CA GLY A 63 20.59 -4.49 6.63
C GLY A 63 19.79 -5.80 6.49
N ASN A 64 19.43 -6.21 5.26
CA ASN A 64 18.56 -7.36 4.94
C ASN A 64 17.07 -7.19 5.30
N CYS A 65 16.56 -5.96 5.36
CA CYS A 65 15.15 -5.70 5.66
C CYS A 65 14.20 -6.34 4.63
N GLY A 66 14.47 -6.15 3.33
CA GLY A 66 13.70 -6.73 2.21
C GLY A 66 12.23 -6.30 2.15
N ALA A 67 11.82 -5.34 2.97
CA ALA A 67 10.41 -4.97 3.13
C ALA A 67 9.93 -4.14 1.94
N HIS A 68 8.76 -4.49 1.39
CA HIS A 68 8.10 -3.75 0.33
C HIS A 68 7.42 -2.47 0.86
N ASN A 69 7.78 -1.33 0.31
CA ASN A 69 7.23 -0.02 0.67
C ASN A 69 6.47 0.59 -0.50
N PHE A 70 5.31 1.17 -0.21
CA PHE A 70 4.56 1.92 -1.22
C PHE A 70 5.29 3.19 -1.66
N ALA A 71 5.07 3.62 -2.90
CA ALA A 71 5.67 4.78 -3.54
C ALA A 71 5.53 6.08 -2.74
N SER A 72 4.45 6.20 -1.96
CA SER A 72 4.17 7.35 -1.10
C SER A 72 5.06 7.42 0.15
N ARG A 73 5.84 6.38 0.45
CA ARG A 73 6.68 6.33 1.65
C ARG A 73 8.11 6.75 1.34
N SER A 74 8.61 7.72 2.12
CA SER A 74 10.01 8.14 2.13
C SER A 74 10.89 7.26 3.03
N ASN A 75 10.29 6.53 3.97
CA ASN A 75 10.97 5.69 4.95
C ASN A 75 10.35 4.29 5.00
N CYS A 76 11.18 3.30 5.29
CA CYS A 76 10.77 1.92 5.39
C CYS A 76 9.80 1.74 6.57
N PHE A 77 8.64 1.13 6.33
CA PHE A 77 7.65 0.89 7.39
C PHE A 77 8.17 -0.03 8.51
N LYS A 78 9.19 -0.85 8.22
CA LYS A 78 9.73 -1.86 9.14
C LYS A 78 10.94 -1.34 9.93
N CYS A 79 11.85 -0.60 9.30
CA CYS A 79 13.12 -0.20 9.92
C CYS A 79 13.42 1.31 9.87
N GLY A 80 12.53 2.13 9.28
CA GLY A 80 12.69 3.58 9.21
C GLY A 80 13.76 4.08 8.22
N ALA A 81 14.52 3.18 7.59
CA ALA A 81 15.53 3.55 6.59
C ALA A 81 14.92 4.37 5.45
N SER A 82 15.61 5.43 5.00
CA SER A 82 15.18 6.28 3.89
C SER A 82 15.27 5.59 2.54
N LYS A 83 14.50 6.10 1.56
CA LYS A 83 14.47 5.62 0.18
C LYS A 83 15.76 5.92 -0.63
N ASP A 84 16.52 6.96 -0.26
CA ASP A 84 17.84 7.27 -0.83
C ASP A 84 18.85 6.18 -0.41
N ASP A 85 19.57 5.45 -1.28
CA ASP A 85 20.19 5.78 -2.57
C ASP A 85 20.29 4.48 -3.41
N SER A 86 19.37 4.20 -4.33
CA SER A 86 19.49 3.06 -5.27
C SER A 86 18.61 3.17 -6.53
N SER A 87 18.23 4.38 -6.96
CA SER A 87 17.59 4.55 -8.28
C SER A 87 18.10 5.77 -9.04
N ALA A 88 19.40 6.05 -8.91
CA ALA A 88 20.15 6.80 -9.90
C ALA A 88 20.95 5.82 -10.77
N GLY A 89 20.43 5.55 -11.96
CA GLY A 89 21.24 5.27 -13.15
C GLY A 89 21.69 3.82 -13.41
N PHE A 90 21.12 3.22 -14.45
CA PHE A 90 21.95 2.85 -15.60
C PHE A 90 21.15 3.06 -16.89
N ASP A 91 21.47 4.20 -17.51
CA ASP A 91 21.38 4.44 -18.95
C ASP A 91 22.20 3.36 -19.69
N PRO A 92 21.78 2.93 -20.89
CA PRO A 92 22.75 3.09 -21.97
C PRO A 92 22.11 3.56 -23.28
N ASP A 93 22.65 4.67 -23.77
CA ASP A 93 22.85 5.00 -25.18
C ASP A 93 21.68 5.64 -25.95
N MET A 94 21.63 6.97 -25.89
CA MET A 94 21.54 7.76 -27.12
C MET A 94 22.14 9.16 -26.92
N SER A 95 23.46 9.26 -27.09
CA SER A 95 24.07 10.53 -27.44
C SER A 95 23.56 10.97 -28.81
N ARG A 96 22.68 11.98 -28.86
CA ARG A 96 22.49 12.86 -30.04
C ARG A 96 21.72 14.14 -29.72
N MET A 97 22.51 15.22 -29.66
CA MET A 97 22.21 16.59 -30.12
C MET A 97 20.96 17.35 -29.63
N ARG A 98 21.29 18.54 -29.08
CA ARG A 98 20.66 19.85 -29.33
C ARG A 98 19.18 20.04 -28.94
N GLY A 99 18.99 20.92 -27.96
CA GLY A 99 18.23 22.14 -28.21
C GLY A 99 17.06 22.40 -27.26
N PHE A 100 17.03 23.64 -26.74
CA PHE A 100 15.85 24.46 -26.41
C PHE A 100 14.75 23.80 -25.54
N GLY A 101 14.40 24.24 -24.34
CA GLY A 101 14.52 25.51 -23.64
C GLY A 101 13.47 25.50 -22.50
N PHE A 102 13.27 26.65 -21.84
CA PHE A 102 12.03 27.06 -21.14
C PHE A 102 11.43 26.04 -20.15
N GLY A 103 11.59 26.18 -18.83
CA GLY A 103 11.36 27.38 -18.06
C GLY A 103 10.66 27.00 -16.75
N SER A 104 10.99 27.72 -15.68
CA SER A 104 10.11 28.13 -14.59
C SER A 104 9.10 27.11 -14.01
N GLY A 105 9.32 26.80 -12.73
CA GLY A 105 8.35 27.29 -11.76
C GLY A 105 7.44 26.28 -11.06
N SER A 106 7.21 26.61 -9.80
CA SER A 106 6.11 26.18 -8.94
C SER A 106 6.19 24.81 -8.29
N THR A 107 6.68 24.86 -7.05
CA THR A 107 6.15 24.21 -5.84
C THR A 107 4.69 23.76 -5.95
N SER A 108 4.44 22.64 -6.62
CA SER A 108 3.14 21.99 -6.64
C SER A 108 3.15 20.95 -5.54
N ARG A 109 2.47 21.24 -4.43
CA ARG A 109 2.30 20.32 -3.29
C ARG A 109 1.67 19.02 -3.79
N SER A 110 2.51 18.03 -4.01
CA SER A 110 2.20 16.70 -4.50
C SER A 110 1.25 15.99 -3.52
N GLY A 111 -0.06 16.03 -3.78
CA GLY A 111 -1.05 15.30 -2.98
C GLY A 111 -2.46 15.89 -2.93
N TRP A 112 -2.66 17.16 -3.33
CA TRP A 112 -3.98 17.79 -3.28
C TRP A 112 -4.82 17.43 -4.51
N LYS A 113 -5.99 16.80 -4.32
CA LYS A 113 -6.97 16.60 -5.40
C LYS A 113 -7.97 17.76 -5.42
N SER A 114 -8.47 18.09 -6.60
CA SER A 114 -9.53 19.08 -6.76
C SER A 114 -10.76 18.71 -5.93
N GLY A 115 -11.20 19.64 -5.08
CA GLY A 115 -12.36 19.45 -4.21
C GLY A 115 -12.04 18.86 -2.84
N ASP A 116 -10.79 18.46 -2.57
CA ASP A 116 -10.36 18.14 -1.21
C ASP A 116 -10.45 19.39 -0.32
N TRP A 117 -10.86 19.22 0.92
CA TRP A 117 -11.12 20.32 1.85
C TRP A 117 -10.47 20.07 3.20
N ILE A 118 -10.07 21.15 3.88
CA ILE A 118 -9.55 21.08 5.25
C ILE A 118 -10.70 21.34 6.20
N CYS A 119 -10.81 20.53 7.25
CA CYS A 119 -11.79 20.76 8.30
C CYS A 119 -11.50 22.09 9.01
N THR A 120 -12.42 23.06 8.92
CA THR A 120 -12.31 24.39 9.51
C THR A 120 -12.69 24.42 10.99
N ARG A 121 -13.11 23.28 11.57
CA ARG A 121 -13.42 23.20 13.00
C ARG A 121 -12.17 23.51 13.81
N SER A 122 -12.30 24.44 14.74
CA SER A 122 -11.23 24.84 15.66
C SER A 122 -10.57 23.60 16.30
N GLY A 123 -9.28 23.44 16.05
CA GLY A 123 -8.49 22.31 16.56
C GLY A 123 -8.53 21.02 15.73
N CYS A 124 -9.20 20.98 14.57
CA CYS A 124 -9.22 19.80 13.71
C CYS A 124 -8.23 19.91 12.53
N ASN A 125 -8.38 20.94 11.66
CA ASN A 125 -7.48 21.23 10.52
C ASN A 125 -7.06 20.02 9.67
N GLU A 126 -7.94 19.05 9.58
CA GLU A 126 -7.64 17.74 9.00
C GLU A 126 -8.01 17.69 7.52
N HIS A 127 -7.18 17.02 6.71
CA HIS A 127 -7.43 16.87 5.27
C HIS A 127 -8.53 15.84 5.00
N ASN A 128 -9.53 16.26 4.23
CA ASN A 128 -10.63 15.41 3.83
C ASN A 128 -10.71 15.34 2.31
N PHE A 129 -10.89 14.12 1.80
CA PHE A 129 -11.07 13.89 0.38
C PHE A 129 -12.36 14.54 -0.14
N ALA A 130 -12.34 14.96 -1.41
CA ALA A 130 -13.47 15.61 -2.08
C ALA A 130 -14.81 14.85 -2.01
N SER A 131 -14.74 13.51 -1.90
CA SER A 131 -15.91 12.64 -1.77
C SER A 131 -16.59 12.68 -0.40
N ARG A 132 -15.93 13.25 0.61
CA ARG A 132 -16.47 13.32 1.97
C ARG A 132 -17.30 14.58 2.17
N THR A 133 -18.52 14.38 2.68
CA THR A 133 -19.42 15.44 3.15
C THR A 133 -19.21 15.79 4.62
N GLU A 134 -18.39 15.01 5.35
CA GLU A 134 -18.09 15.20 6.77
C GLU A 134 -16.61 14.89 7.05
N CYS A 135 -16.05 15.57 8.04
CA CYS A 135 -14.67 15.38 8.45
C CYS A 135 -14.47 13.97 9.03
N TYR A 136 -13.46 13.24 8.55
CA TYR A 136 -13.19 11.87 9.02
C TYR A 136 -12.78 11.80 10.50
N ARG A 137 -12.25 12.89 11.05
CA ARG A 137 -11.73 12.96 12.43
C ARG A 137 -12.78 13.42 13.45
N CYS A 138 -13.60 14.41 13.09
CA CYS A 138 -14.52 15.06 14.04
C CYS A 138 -15.97 15.10 13.57
N ASN A 139 -16.30 14.44 12.46
CA ASN A 139 -17.63 14.40 11.84
C ASN A 139 -18.26 15.78 11.58
N ALA A 140 -17.46 16.85 11.52
CA ALA A 140 -17.97 18.17 11.19
C ALA A 140 -18.42 18.17 9.73
N PRO A 141 -19.59 18.74 9.41
CA PRO A 141 -20.04 18.83 8.04
C PRO A 141 -19.04 19.63 7.21
N ARG A 142 -18.91 19.26 5.95
CA ARG A 142 -18.21 20.06 4.96
C ARG A 142 -18.97 21.37 4.82
N GLU A 143 -18.26 22.49 4.93
CA GLU A 143 -18.78 23.81 4.56
C GLU A 143 -18.92 23.88 3.03
N SER A 144 -19.88 23.15 2.48
CA SER A 144 -20.26 23.24 1.07
C SER A 144 -21.27 24.36 0.93
N SER A 145 -20.77 25.60 0.84
CA SER A 145 -21.48 26.74 0.26
C SER A 145 -22.97 26.85 0.64
N ALA A 146 -23.25 26.96 1.93
CA ALA A 146 -24.50 27.51 2.46
C ALA A 146 -24.08 28.63 3.42
N SER A 147 -23.79 29.84 2.98
CA SER A 147 -24.83 30.77 2.55
C SER A 147 -24.17 31.95 1.84
N LYS A 148 -24.54 32.21 0.58
CA LYS A 148 -24.54 33.59 0.12
C LYS A 148 -25.58 34.30 0.98
N THR A 149 -25.12 35.21 1.81
CA THR A 149 -25.92 36.24 2.43
C THR A 149 -26.77 36.92 1.35
N SER A 150 -28.07 36.64 1.34
CA SER A 150 -29.05 37.53 0.73
C SER A 150 -29.26 38.68 1.71
N TYR A 151 -28.75 39.86 1.36
CA TYR A 151 -29.28 41.14 1.80
C TYR A 151 -29.91 41.83 0.60
#